data_AF-A0A0B0D8L6-F1
#
_entry.id   AF-A0A0B0D8L6-F1
#
_cell.length_a   1.000
_cell.length_b   1.000
_cell.length_c   1.000
_cell.angle_alpha   90.00
_cell.angle_beta   90.00
_cell.angle_gamma   90.00
#
_symmetry.space_group_name_H-M   'P 1'
#
loop_
_entity.id
_entity.type
_entity.pdbx_description
1 polymer ?
#
loop_
_entity_poly.entity_id
_entity_poly.type
_entity_poly.pdbx_seq_one_letter_code
_entity_poly.pdbx_strand_id
1 'polypeptide(L)'
;MSHPIPPSEPEQRAEHESLGEMFKSLSTNLTTLIQQEIALAKAEANVAIQKATDSAKVTGKGAGLLGGAGVAGHFVLLFLSLALMWALGNLVGLGWSAVIVAVIWAIIAAILAAVGKKNLGRGKRKMAQATKDPLPRTRETVSEIPDTVKPSKETR
;
A
#
# COMPACT_ATOMS: atom_id res chain seq x y z
N MET A 1 -12.16 66.01 -13.99
CA MET A 1 -12.96 65.88 -12.76
C MET A 1 -12.52 64.59 -12.08
N SER A 2 -11.70 64.68 -11.02
CA SER A 2 -11.20 63.52 -10.28
C SER A 2 -12.20 63.16 -9.18
N HIS A 3 -12.85 62.00 -9.31
CA HIS A 3 -13.71 61.45 -8.27
C HIS A 3 -12.84 60.99 -7.08
N PRO A 4 -13.17 61.38 -5.83
CA PRO A 4 -12.55 60.78 -4.66
C PRO A 4 -12.99 59.32 -4.57
N ILE A 5 -12.02 58.40 -4.44
CA ILE A 5 -12.29 56.99 -4.17
C ILE A 5 -12.82 56.91 -2.73
N PRO A 6 -14.00 56.30 -2.49
CA PRO A 6 -14.47 56.12 -1.13
C PRO A 6 -13.48 55.23 -0.35
N PRO A 7 -13.17 55.59 0.90
CA PRO A 7 -12.19 54.86 1.70
C PRO A 7 -12.62 53.40 1.85
N SER A 8 -11.65 52.49 1.73
CA SER A 8 -11.88 51.04 1.78
C SER A 8 -12.36 50.60 3.18
N GLU A 9 -13.13 49.50 3.28
CA GLU A 9 -13.58 48.95 4.58
C GLU A 9 -12.48 48.86 5.66
N PRO A 10 -11.23 48.44 5.36
CA PRO A 10 -10.14 48.45 6.35
C PRO A 10 -9.67 49.86 6.74
N GLU A 11 -9.80 50.84 5.84
CA GLU A 11 -9.40 52.24 6.06
C GLU A 11 -10.41 52.97 6.96
N GLN A 12 -11.71 52.71 6.77
CA GLN A 12 -12.76 53.20 7.66
C GLN A 12 -12.68 52.55 9.06
N ARG A 13 -12.32 51.27 9.15
CA ARG A 13 -12.06 50.63 10.46
C ARG A 13 -10.84 51.20 11.14
N ALA A 14 -9.76 51.50 10.42
CA ALA A 14 -8.56 52.10 11.00
C ALA A 14 -8.80 53.52 11.55
N GLU A 15 -9.78 54.26 11.00
CA GLU A 15 -10.19 55.57 11.55
C GLU A 15 -11.08 55.46 12.79
N HIS A 16 -11.80 54.35 12.99
CA HIS A 16 -12.82 54.19 14.05
C HIS A 16 -12.48 53.17 15.15
N GLU A 17 -11.62 52.18 14.89
CA GLU A 17 -11.18 51.18 15.86
C GLU A 17 -9.87 51.60 16.54
N SER A 18 -9.81 51.36 17.85
CA SER A 18 -8.56 51.53 18.57
C SER A 18 -7.50 50.52 18.11
N LEU A 19 -6.21 50.83 18.25
CA LEU A 19 -5.12 49.89 17.98
C LEU A 19 -5.27 48.56 18.73
N GLY A 20 -5.94 48.57 19.89
CA GLY A 20 -6.28 47.36 20.64
C GLY A 20 -7.33 46.48 19.95
N GLU A 21 -8.28 47.07 19.23
CA GLU A 21 -9.28 46.36 18.42
C GLU A 21 -8.68 45.77 17.15
N MET A 22 -7.78 46.49 16.47
CA MET A 22 -7.07 45.95 15.30
C MET A 22 -6.17 44.75 15.69
N PHE A 23 -5.50 44.81 16.84
CA PHE A 23 -4.71 43.68 17.35
C PHE A 23 -5.59 42.50 17.76
N LYS A 24 -6.75 42.77 18.38
CA LYS A 24 -7.73 41.76 18.73
C LYS A 24 -8.32 41.08 17.49
N SER A 25 -8.61 41.82 16.42
CA SER A 25 -9.14 41.27 15.17
C SER A 25 -8.07 40.45 14.43
N LEU A 26 -6.82 40.92 14.40
CA LEU A 26 -5.68 40.18 13.83
C LEU A 26 -5.42 38.87 14.59
N SER A 27 -5.37 38.92 15.93
CA SER A 27 -5.19 37.74 16.79
C SER A 27 -6.32 36.72 16.57
N THR A 28 -7.57 37.19 16.43
CA THR A 28 -8.72 36.34 16.14
C THR A 28 -8.62 35.70 14.76
N ASN A 29 -8.24 36.46 13.72
CA ASN A 29 -8.07 35.94 12.36
C ASN A 29 -6.96 34.89 12.28
N LEU A 30 -5.80 35.13 12.93
CA LEU A 30 -4.71 34.16 13.01
C LEU A 30 -5.13 32.88 13.75
N THR A 31 -5.87 33.01 14.85
CA THR A 31 -6.43 31.87 15.58
C THR A 31 -7.38 31.06 14.71
N THR A 32 -8.15 31.74 13.85
CA THR A 32 -9.11 31.09 12.93
C THR A 32 -8.39 30.32 11.83
N LEU A 33 -7.31 30.87 11.26
CA LEU A 33 -6.48 30.18 10.25
C LEU A 33 -5.81 28.92 10.82
N ILE A 34 -5.24 29.01 12.03
CA ILE A 34 -4.64 27.84 12.70
C ILE A 34 -5.68 26.74 12.90
N GLN A 35 -6.89 27.09 13.34
CA GLN A 35 -7.96 26.10 13.46
C GLN A 35 -8.39 25.50 12.11
N GLN A 36 -8.37 26.29 11.04
CA GLN A 36 -8.66 25.82 9.68
C GLN A 36 -7.56 24.89 9.14
N GLU A 37 -6.28 25.18 9.37
CA GLU A 37 -5.19 24.28 9.00
C GLU A 37 -5.27 22.95 9.75
N ILE A 38 -5.60 22.98 11.05
CA ILE A 38 -5.83 21.77 11.84
C ILE A 38 -7.04 21.00 11.30
N ALA A 39 -8.14 21.70 10.97
CA ALA A 39 -9.32 21.09 10.40
C ALA A 39 -9.05 20.46 9.03
N LEU A 40 -8.26 21.12 8.19
CA LEU A 40 -7.86 20.62 6.87
C LEU A 40 -6.93 19.42 7.00
N ALA A 41 -5.90 19.50 7.84
CA ALA A 41 -4.99 18.39 8.11
C ALA A 41 -5.75 17.17 8.66
N LYS A 42 -6.74 17.38 9.52
CA LYS A 42 -7.62 16.32 10.02
C LYS A 42 -8.50 15.74 8.91
N ALA A 43 -9.02 16.57 8.01
CA ALA A 43 -9.80 16.10 6.86
C ALA A 43 -8.94 15.26 5.91
N GLU A 44 -7.74 15.71 5.57
CA GLU A 44 -6.79 14.94 4.74
C GLU A 44 -6.39 13.63 5.41
N ALA A 45 -6.12 13.64 6.72
CA ALA A 45 -5.84 12.41 7.46
C ALA A 45 -7.02 11.43 7.40
N ASN A 46 -8.26 11.90 7.57
CA ASN A 46 -9.45 11.05 7.45
C ASN A 46 -9.60 10.48 6.04
N VAL A 47 -9.37 11.28 5.00
CA VAL A 47 -9.40 10.82 3.59
C VAL A 47 -8.30 9.78 3.34
N ALA A 48 -7.09 9.99 3.85
CA ALA A 48 -5.98 9.05 3.74
C ALA A 48 -6.30 7.72 4.44
N ILE A 49 -6.84 7.78 5.66
CA ILE A 49 -7.27 6.59 6.42
C ILE A 49 -8.39 5.85 5.67
N GLN A 50 -9.37 6.56 5.13
CA GLN A 50 -10.46 5.96 4.36
C GLN A 50 -9.92 5.25 3.12
N LYS A 51 -9.04 5.91 2.35
CA LYS A 51 -8.41 5.34 1.15
C LYS A 51 -7.56 4.11 1.48
N ALA A 52 -6.80 4.16 2.58
CA ALA A 52 -6.02 3.03 3.06
C ALA A 52 -6.94 1.86 3.46
N THR A 53 -8.04 2.14 4.14
CA THR A 53 -9.03 1.14 4.58
C THR A 53 -9.75 0.50 3.39
N ASP A 54 -10.16 1.30 2.41
CA ASP A 54 -10.82 0.80 1.20
C ASP A 54 -9.86 -0.08 0.38
N SER A 55 -8.61 0.37 0.23
CA SER A 55 -7.55 -0.39 -0.43
C SER A 55 -7.28 -1.71 0.31
N ALA A 56 -7.20 -1.68 1.64
CA ALA A 56 -7.02 -2.85 2.47
C ALA A 56 -8.22 -3.80 2.40
N LYS A 57 -9.45 -3.29 2.35
CA LYS A 57 -10.68 -4.09 2.24
C LYS A 57 -10.77 -4.81 0.90
N VAL A 58 -10.50 -4.11 -0.20
CA VAL A 58 -10.52 -4.71 -1.55
C VAL A 58 -9.41 -5.73 -1.69
N THR A 59 -8.19 -5.38 -1.28
CA THR A 59 -7.03 -6.29 -1.32
C THR A 59 -7.24 -7.49 -0.39
N GLY A 60 -7.75 -7.26 0.82
CA GLY A 60 -8.04 -8.29 1.81
C GLY A 60 -9.15 -9.24 1.35
N LYS A 61 -10.23 -8.73 0.74
CA LYS A 61 -11.28 -9.55 0.14
C LYS A 61 -10.73 -10.37 -1.03
N GLY A 62 -9.91 -9.78 -1.89
CA GLY A 62 -9.26 -10.49 -2.99
C GLY A 62 -8.34 -11.60 -2.50
N ALA A 63 -7.49 -11.32 -1.51
CA ALA A 63 -6.61 -12.31 -0.88
C ALA A 63 -7.40 -13.42 -0.20
N GLY A 64 -8.48 -13.07 0.51
CA GLY A 64 -9.39 -14.03 1.15
C GLY A 64 -10.10 -14.94 0.14
N LEU A 65 -10.62 -14.39 -0.96
CA LEU A 65 -11.25 -15.18 -2.02
C LEU A 65 -10.25 -16.11 -2.71
N LEU A 66 -9.04 -15.64 -3.01
CA LEU A 66 -7.99 -16.50 -3.60
C LEU A 66 -7.52 -17.58 -2.63
N GLY A 67 -7.40 -17.27 -1.34
CA GLY A 67 -7.11 -18.25 -0.29
C GLY A 67 -8.21 -19.31 -0.19
N GLY A 68 -9.47 -18.87 -0.14
CA GLY A 68 -10.63 -19.76 -0.12
C GLY A 68 -10.74 -20.63 -1.38
N ALA A 69 -10.48 -20.06 -2.56
CA ALA A 69 -10.43 -20.81 -3.82
C ALA A 69 -9.32 -21.86 -3.83
N GLY A 70 -8.17 -21.58 -3.21
CA GLY A 70 -7.11 -22.58 -3.03
C GLY A 70 -7.57 -23.78 -2.20
N VAL A 71 -8.23 -23.53 -1.07
CA VAL A 71 -8.78 -24.60 -0.20
C VAL A 71 -9.89 -25.37 -0.92
N ALA A 72 -10.85 -24.68 -1.53
CA ALA A 72 -11.93 -25.32 -2.28
C ALA A 72 -11.40 -26.16 -3.45
N GLY A 73 -10.42 -25.62 -4.20
CA GLY A 73 -9.74 -26.34 -5.27
C GLY A 73 -9.03 -27.60 -4.78
N HIS A 74 -8.39 -27.55 -3.59
CA HIS A 74 -7.78 -28.74 -2.98
C HIS A 74 -8.82 -29.83 -2.69
N PHE A 75 -9.98 -29.48 -2.12
CA PHE A 75 -11.06 -30.44 -1.88
C PHE A 75 -11.63 -31.03 -3.18
N VAL A 76 -11.80 -30.21 -4.22
CA VAL A 76 -12.24 -30.69 -5.54
C VAL A 76 -11.25 -31.73 -6.08
N LEU A 77 -9.95 -31.47 -6.00
CA LEU A 77 -8.93 -32.42 -6.43
C LEU A 77 -8.91 -33.70 -5.59
N LEU A 78 -9.15 -33.60 -4.28
CA LEU A 78 -9.28 -34.75 -3.39
C LEU A 78 -10.48 -35.62 -3.78
N PHE A 79 -11.66 -35.04 -3.93
CA PHE A 79 -12.86 -35.78 -4.34
C PHE A 79 -12.72 -36.38 -5.74
N LEU A 80 -12.10 -35.66 -6.68
CA LEU A 80 -11.81 -36.19 -8.01
C LEU A 80 -10.84 -37.38 -7.94
N SER A 81 -9.86 -37.34 -7.04
CA SER A 81 -8.92 -38.45 -6.83
C SER A 81 -9.63 -39.69 -6.27
N LEU A 82 -10.53 -39.51 -5.31
CA LEU A 82 -11.33 -40.61 -4.76
C LEU A 82 -12.30 -41.18 -5.81
N ALA A 83 -12.95 -40.31 -6.58
CA ALA A 83 -13.83 -40.71 -7.67
C ALA A 83 -13.07 -41.49 -8.74
N LEU A 84 -11.87 -41.04 -9.12
CA LEU A 84 -11.00 -41.73 -10.07
C LEU A 84 -10.55 -43.10 -9.51
N MET A 85 -10.19 -43.16 -8.23
CA MET A 85 -9.81 -44.41 -7.58
C MET A 85 -10.97 -45.42 -7.56
N TRP A 86 -12.20 -44.97 -7.27
CA TRP A 86 -13.39 -45.81 -7.32
C TRP A 86 -13.76 -46.23 -8.74
N ALA A 87 -13.67 -45.31 -9.71
CA ALA A 87 -13.95 -45.59 -11.12
C ALA A 87 -12.98 -46.65 -11.66
N LEU A 88 -11.68 -46.50 -11.42
CA LEU A 88 -10.65 -47.49 -11.77
C LEU A 88 -10.77 -48.77 -10.93
N GLY A 89 -11.28 -48.67 -9.70
CA GLY A 89 -11.44 -49.80 -8.79
C GLY A 89 -12.30 -50.92 -9.39
N ASN A 90 -13.30 -50.55 -10.19
CA ASN A 90 -14.16 -51.49 -10.90
C ASN A 90 -13.46 -52.19 -12.08
N LEU A 91 -12.37 -51.64 -12.61
CA LEU A 91 -11.65 -52.18 -13.77
C LEU A 91 -10.40 -52.98 -13.36
N VAL A 92 -9.60 -52.46 -12.44
CA VAL A 92 -8.26 -53.00 -12.10
C VAL A 92 -8.09 -53.31 -10.61
N GLY A 93 -9.14 -53.12 -9.80
CA GLY A 93 -9.10 -53.30 -8.35
C GLY A 93 -8.63 -52.05 -7.61
N LEU A 94 -9.14 -51.88 -6.39
CA LEU A 94 -8.96 -50.65 -5.60
C LEU A 94 -7.48 -50.36 -5.25
N GLY A 95 -6.70 -51.42 -4.99
CA GLY A 95 -5.27 -51.30 -4.67
C GLY A 95 -4.44 -50.72 -5.84
N TRP A 96 -4.59 -51.27 -7.04
CA TRP A 96 -3.90 -50.77 -8.23
C TRP A 96 -4.40 -49.40 -8.66
N SER A 97 -5.68 -49.11 -8.43
CA SER A 97 -6.25 -47.78 -8.67
C SER A 97 -5.59 -46.71 -7.80
N ALA A 98 -5.34 -47.00 -6.52
CA ALA A 98 -4.62 -46.10 -5.63
C ALA A 98 -3.19 -45.83 -6.12
N VAL A 99 -2.48 -46.86 -6.61
CA VAL A 99 -1.12 -46.72 -7.19
C VAL A 99 -1.14 -45.82 -8.42
N ILE A 100 -2.09 -46.02 -9.35
CA ILE A 100 -2.22 -45.19 -10.56
C ILE A 100 -2.46 -43.72 -10.17
N VAL A 101 -3.39 -43.46 -9.26
CA VAL A 101 -3.70 -42.11 -8.77
C VAL A 101 -2.46 -41.48 -8.09
N ALA A 102 -1.70 -42.26 -7.31
CA ALA A 102 -0.47 -41.80 -6.69
C ALA A 102 0.60 -41.40 -7.72
N VAL A 103 0.76 -42.17 -8.80
CA VAL A 103 1.70 -41.85 -9.89
C VAL A 103 1.29 -40.56 -10.60
N ILE A 104 -0.02 -40.36 -10.87
CA ILE A 104 -0.54 -39.12 -11.46
C ILE A 104 -0.17 -37.92 -10.57
N TRP A 105 -0.39 -38.03 -9.25
CA TRP A 105 -0.02 -36.98 -8.31
C TRP A 105 1.48 -36.74 -8.22
N ALA A 106 2.31 -37.78 -8.30
CA ALA A 106 3.76 -37.63 -8.32
C ALA A 106 4.23 -36.82 -9.54
N ILE A 107 3.64 -37.05 -10.71
CA ILE A 107 3.94 -36.28 -11.93
C ILE A 107 3.50 -34.82 -11.76
N ILE A 108 2.28 -34.58 -11.28
CA ILE A 108 1.76 -33.23 -11.02
C ILE A 108 2.68 -32.49 -10.04
N ALA A 109 3.08 -33.14 -8.94
CA ALA A 109 3.97 -32.57 -7.93
C ALA A 109 5.34 -32.23 -8.51
N ALA A 110 5.92 -33.09 -9.34
CA ALA A 110 7.20 -32.84 -10.01
C ALA A 110 7.12 -31.60 -10.93
N ILE A 111 6.05 -31.47 -11.71
CA ILE A 111 5.81 -30.29 -12.57
C ILE A 111 5.66 -29.02 -11.72
N LEU A 112 4.81 -29.05 -10.69
CA LEU A 112 4.59 -27.91 -9.81
C LEU A 112 5.89 -27.49 -9.11
N ALA A 113 6.70 -28.43 -8.64
CA ALA A 113 7.99 -28.16 -8.03
C ALA A 113 8.97 -27.50 -9.02
N ALA A 114 9.02 -27.99 -10.27
CA ALA A 114 9.86 -27.41 -11.31
C ALA A 114 9.43 -25.98 -11.68
N VAL A 115 8.13 -25.76 -11.87
CA VAL A 115 7.56 -24.44 -12.16
C VAL A 115 7.76 -23.48 -10.98
N GLY A 116 7.52 -23.94 -9.75
CA GLY A 116 7.75 -23.18 -8.52
C GLY A 116 9.21 -22.73 -8.38
N LYS A 117 10.17 -23.65 -8.59
CA LYS A 117 11.61 -23.32 -8.60
C LYS A 117 11.95 -22.27 -9.65
N LYS A 118 11.40 -22.37 -10.86
CA LYS A 118 11.61 -21.39 -11.95
C LYS A 118 11.05 -20.01 -11.57
N ASN A 119 9.86 -19.96 -10.98
CA ASN A 119 9.22 -18.72 -10.55
C ASN A 119 9.98 -18.03 -9.41
N LEU A 120 10.38 -18.79 -8.38
CA LEU A 120 11.19 -18.29 -7.27
C LEU A 120 12.55 -17.78 -7.76
N GLY A 121 13.18 -18.48 -8.71
CA GLY A 121 14.42 -18.02 -9.33
C GLY A 121 14.27 -16.69 -10.06
N ARG A 122 13.18 -16.52 -10.84
CA ARG A 122 12.88 -15.24 -11.51
C ARG A 122 12.59 -14.12 -10.52
N GLY A 123 11.78 -14.37 -9.50
CA GLY A 123 11.46 -13.39 -8.45
C GLY A 123 12.72 -12.92 -7.72
N LYS A 124 13.58 -13.85 -7.29
CA LYS A 124 14.85 -13.53 -6.65
C LYS A 124 15.78 -12.69 -7.54
N ARG A 125 15.85 -13.00 -8.84
CA ARG A 125 16.64 -12.21 -9.80
C ARG A 125 16.08 -10.80 -10.00
N LYS A 126 14.75 -10.63 -10.08
CA LYS A 126 14.12 -9.31 -10.19
C LYS A 126 14.36 -8.46 -8.93
N MET A 127 14.22 -9.06 -7.75
CA MET A 127 14.52 -8.38 -6.48
C MET A 127 16.01 -7.99 -6.40
N ALA A 128 16.92 -8.90 -6.75
CA ALA A 128 18.36 -8.62 -6.77
C ALA A 128 18.75 -7.54 -7.79
N GLN A 129 18.05 -7.43 -8.92
CA GLN A 129 18.24 -6.36 -9.90
C GLN A 129 17.70 -5.01 -9.38
N ALA A 130 16.54 -5.00 -8.74
CA ALA A 130 15.99 -3.80 -8.10
C ALA A 130 16.87 -3.28 -6.95
N THR A 131 17.61 -4.16 -6.27
CA THR A 131 18.61 -3.77 -5.26
C THR A 131 19.92 -3.27 -5.87
N LYS A 132 20.32 -3.77 -7.05
CA LYS A 132 21.56 -3.35 -7.75
C LYS A 132 21.39 -2.05 -8.53
N ASP A 133 20.19 -1.74 -8.99
CA ASP A 133 19.89 -0.48 -9.67
C ASP A 133 18.81 0.28 -8.87
N PRO A 134 19.21 1.02 -7.81
CA PRO A 134 18.27 1.86 -7.09
C PRO A 134 17.66 2.85 -8.08
N LEU A 135 16.32 2.94 -8.05
CA LEU A 135 15.52 3.86 -8.86
C LEU A 135 16.23 5.21 -9.00
N PRO A 136 16.28 5.84 -10.19
CA PRO A 136 17.02 7.09 -10.40
C PRO A 136 16.66 8.20 -9.42
N ARG A 137 15.42 8.17 -8.87
CA ARG A 137 14.92 9.05 -7.81
C ARG A 137 15.69 8.96 -6.49
N THR A 138 16.24 7.80 -6.15
CA THR A 138 16.99 7.59 -4.89
C THR A 138 18.47 7.96 -5.04
N ARG A 139 19.00 8.01 -6.27
CA ARG A 139 20.36 8.53 -6.53
C ARG A 139 20.43 10.05 -6.36
N GLU A 140 19.36 10.77 -6.67
CA GLU A 140 19.26 12.23 -6.46
C GLU A 140 19.22 12.56 -4.96
N THR A 141 18.38 11.89 -4.16
CA THR A 141 18.26 12.18 -2.72
C THR A 141 19.50 11.78 -1.90
N VAL A 142 20.29 10.80 -2.36
CA VAL A 142 21.53 10.39 -1.67
C VAL A 142 22.74 11.24 -2.10
N SER A 143 22.71 11.82 -3.32
CA SER A 143 23.77 12.74 -3.77
C SER A 143 23.64 14.15 -3.19
N GLU A 144 22.50 14.45 -2.56
CA GLU A 144 22.20 15.77 -1.97
C GLU A 144 22.39 15.81 -0.44
N ILE A 145 23.06 14.81 0.16
CA ILE A 145 23.49 14.88 1.55
C ILE A 145 24.84 15.61 1.59
N PRO A 146 24.90 16.91 1.94
CA PRO A 146 26.17 17.61 2.07
C PRO A 146 27.03 16.97 3.16
N ASP A 147 28.35 16.94 2.95
CA ASP A 147 29.40 16.44 3.86
C ASP A 147 29.43 17.12 5.26
N THR A 148 28.49 18.02 5.54
CA THR A 148 28.37 18.79 6.80
C THR A 148 27.75 17.99 7.94
N VAL A 149 27.25 16.77 7.70
CA VAL A 149 26.81 15.84 8.75
C VAL A 149 27.87 14.78 9.05
N LYS A 150 29.15 15.16 9.04
CA LYS A 150 30.18 14.41 9.78
C LYS A 150 30.15 14.91 11.23
N PRO A 151 29.72 14.11 12.21
CA PRO A 151 29.98 14.44 13.60
C PRO A 151 31.49 14.47 13.76
N SER A 152 32.05 15.66 13.97
CA SER A 152 33.45 15.83 14.37
C SER A 152 33.66 14.93 15.58
N LYS A 153 34.56 13.95 15.45
CA LYS A 153 35.06 13.20 16.58
C LYS A 153 35.77 14.20 17.48
N GLU A 154 35.07 14.64 18.51
CA GLU A 154 35.62 15.42 19.60
C GLU A 154 36.72 14.57 20.26
N THR A 155 37.95 14.92 19.94
CA THR A 155 39.18 14.37 20.52
C THR A 155 39.22 14.77 21.99
N ARG A 156 39.17 13.78 22.88
CA ARG A 156 39.55 13.91 24.29
C ARG A 156 40.99 13.46 24.47
#